data_AF-A0A2I6QH70-F1
#
_entry.id   AF-A0A2I6QH70-F1
#
_cell.length_a   1.000
_cell.length_b   1.000
_cell.length_c   1.000
_cell.angle_alpha   90.00
_cell.angle_beta   90.00
_cell.angle_gamma   90.00
#
_symmetry.space_group_name_H-M   'P 1'
#
loop_
_entity.id
_entity.type
_entity.pdbx_description
1 polymer ?
#
loop_
_entity_poly.entity_id
_entity_poly.type
_entity_poly.pdbx_seq_one_letter_code
_entity_poly.pdbx_strand_id
1 'polypeptide(L)'
;MNDGCSTPFTNDVSGKVVIVRRGTCGFAVKAKNAQLMGAKAIIIANNAAGTGPMGMGGTDSSVTIPAISVGTDNGTALIAAGSFTSAGFTPHPTRIAGLASDGHLRLYAPTAVAVGSTASHWDVVAEPSLLMEPFNTVLLEASHNVDLTVSLFEDIGWKTEISLAGCGAGSGTRGASVTGEIYAAPIFICADNAATKGDFQSCTVQHLSNLRNAGIISGVTKGTLGVCAANGK
;
A
#
# COMPACT_ATOMS: atom_id res chain seq x y z
N MET A 1 -28.95 5.73 11.61
CA MET A 1 -28.54 4.51 10.88
C MET A 1 -27.36 3.87 11.60
N ASN A 2 -27.37 2.55 11.83
CA ASN A 2 -26.37 1.89 12.70
C ASN A 2 -25.13 1.43 11.92
N ASP A 3 -25.28 0.40 11.09
CA ASP A 3 -24.15 -0.25 10.40
C ASP A 3 -24.28 -0.33 8.87
N GLY A 4 -25.45 -0.06 8.30
CA GLY A 4 -25.68 -0.11 6.85
C GLY A 4 -25.71 -1.48 6.22
N CYS A 5 -25.96 -2.52 7.03
CA CYS A 5 -26.04 -3.88 6.53
C CYS A 5 -27.40 -4.24 5.94
N SER A 6 -28.48 -3.58 6.36
CA SER A 6 -29.84 -3.81 5.86
C SER A 6 -30.43 -2.55 5.20
N THR A 7 -31.26 -2.79 4.19
CA THR A 7 -32.07 -1.78 3.50
C THR A 7 -33.57 -2.10 3.70
N PRO A 8 -34.48 -1.11 3.59
CA PRO A 8 -34.21 0.31 3.40
C PRO A 8 -33.64 0.97 4.66
N PHE A 9 -32.91 2.06 4.49
CA PHE A 9 -32.45 2.85 5.63
C PHE A 9 -33.63 3.63 6.23
N THR A 10 -33.62 3.80 7.55
CA THR A 10 -34.66 4.57 8.25
C THR A 10 -34.61 6.06 7.94
N ASN A 11 -33.44 6.57 7.56
CA ASN A 11 -33.23 7.97 7.23
C ASN A 11 -33.14 8.13 5.70
N ASP A 12 -33.68 9.23 5.18
CA ASP A 12 -33.43 9.62 3.78
C ASP A 12 -31.97 10.05 3.60
N VAL A 13 -31.27 9.31 2.75
CA VAL A 13 -29.86 9.52 2.42
C VAL A 13 -29.66 9.94 0.96
N SER A 14 -30.74 10.14 0.21
CA SER A 14 -30.66 10.51 -1.21
C SER A 14 -29.91 11.83 -1.37
N GLY A 15 -28.88 11.83 -2.22
CA GLY A 15 -28.03 12.99 -2.47
C GLY A 15 -27.02 13.32 -1.36
N LYS A 16 -26.95 12.55 -0.28
CA LYS A 16 -26.13 12.86 0.91
C LYS A 16 -24.88 11.99 1.01
N VAL A 17 -23.93 12.45 1.83
CA VAL A 17 -22.82 11.63 2.32
C VAL A 17 -23.29 10.94 3.60
N VAL A 18 -23.23 9.61 3.63
CA VAL A 18 -23.73 8.82 4.76
C VAL A 18 -22.57 8.38 5.63
N ILE A 19 -22.72 8.49 6.95
CA ILE A 19 -21.80 7.87 7.90
C ILE A 19 -22.46 6.67 8.57
N VAL A 20 -21.72 5.56 8.63
CA VAL A 20 -22.14 4.30 9.25
C VAL A 20 -21.04 3.78 10.15
N ARG A 21 -21.38 2.94 11.13
CA ARG A 21 -20.38 2.23 11.92
C ARG A 21 -19.96 0.94 11.21
N ARG A 22 -18.70 0.54 11.43
CA ARG A 22 -18.25 -0.82 11.19
C ARG A 22 -19.18 -1.78 11.94
N GLY A 23 -19.56 -2.87 11.26
CA GLY A 23 -20.52 -3.84 11.77
C GLY A 23 -20.29 -5.21 11.16
N THR A 24 -21.36 -6.00 11.02
CA THR A 24 -21.30 -7.43 10.71
C THR A 24 -21.12 -7.76 9.23
N CYS A 25 -21.58 -6.91 8.32
CA CYS A 25 -21.43 -7.08 6.88
C CYS A 25 -20.14 -6.43 6.34
N GLY A 26 -19.70 -6.87 5.16
CA GLY A 26 -18.53 -6.33 4.46
C GLY A 26 -18.69 -4.87 4.01
N PHE A 27 -17.57 -4.18 3.77
CA PHE A 27 -17.56 -2.76 3.39
C PHE A 27 -18.20 -2.50 2.03
N ALA A 28 -17.92 -3.36 1.04
CA ALA A 28 -18.55 -3.29 -0.28
C ALA A 28 -20.09 -3.38 -0.19
N VAL A 29 -20.62 -4.24 0.69
CA VAL A 29 -22.07 -4.37 0.94
C VAL A 29 -22.64 -3.07 1.52
N LYS A 30 -21.96 -2.46 2.51
CA LYS A 30 -22.38 -1.17 3.09
C LYS A 30 -22.42 -0.07 2.03
N ALA A 31 -21.38 0.02 1.22
CA ALA A 31 -21.28 1.00 0.14
C ALA A 31 -22.36 0.77 -0.92
N LYS A 32 -22.60 -0.49 -1.31
CA LYS A 32 -23.66 -0.86 -2.26
C LYS A 32 -25.04 -0.49 -1.73
N ASN A 33 -25.33 -0.80 -0.47
CA ASN A 33 -26.59 -0.44 0.16
C ASN A 33 -26.79 1.08 0.18
N ALA A 34 -25.75 1.85 0.55
CA ALA A 34 -25.83 3.31 0.53
C ALA A 34 -26.07 3.86 -0.87
N GLN A 35 -25.41 3.32 -1.88
CA GLN A 35 -25.63 3.68 -3.28
C GLN A 35 -27.06 3.39 -3.73
N LEU A 36 -27.61 2.21 -3.41
CA LEU A 36 -28.98 1.83 -3.76
C LEU A 36 -30.02 2.77 -3.11
N MET A 37 -29.71 3.34 -1.94
CA MET A 37 -30.54 4.34 -1.27
C MET A 37 -30.29 5.78 -1.76
N GLY A 38 -29.48 5.96 -2.80
CA GLY A 38 -29.23 7.27 -3.44
C GLY A 38 -28.13 8.12 -2.79
N ALA A 39 -27.34 7.57 -1.87
CA ALA A 39 -26.20 8.29 -1.29
C ALA A 39 -25.18 8.66 -2.37
N LYS A 40 -24.47 9.78 -2.17
CA LYS A 40 -23.39 10.22 -3.05
C LYS A 40 -22.01 9.75 -2.60
N ALA A 41 -21.86 9.42 -1.33
CA ALA A 41 -20.66 8.78 -0.78
C ALA A 41 -20.94 8.16 0.60
N ILE A 42 -20.02 7.34 1.09
CA ILE A 42 -20.11 6.70 2.41
C ILE A 42 -18.82 6.87 3.22
N ILE A 43 -18.98 7.13 4.52
CA ILE A 43 -17.94 7.15 5.54
C ILE A 43 -18.20 5.98 6.49
N ILE A 44 -17.20 5.12 6.68
CA ILE A 44 -17.29 3.98 7.59
C ILE A 44 -16.42 4.27 8.82
N ALA A 45 -17.08 4.53 9.95
CA ALA A 45 -16.42 4.72 11.24
C ALA A 45 -15.95 3.38 11.79
N ASN A 46 -14.65 3.23 12.03
CA ASN A 46 -14.11 2.08 12.74
C ASN A 46 -14.71 2.00 14.15
N ASN A 47 -14.69 0.81 14.74
CA ASN A 47 -15.26 0.55 16.06
C ASN A 47 -14.21 0.05 17.08
N ALA A 48 -12.95 -0.10 16.66
CA ALA A 48 -11.85 -0.48 17.54
C ALA A 48 -11.24 0.77 18.21
N ALA A 49 -11.23 0.81 19.54
CA ALA A 49 -10.77 1.98 20.30
C ALA A 49 -9.28 2.30 20.04
N GLY A 50 -8.97 3.59 19.91
CA GLY A 50 -7.60 4.07 19.64
C GLY A 50 -7.03 3.66 18.28
N THR A 51 -7.87 3.16 17.37
CA THR A 51 -7.45 2.83 16.00
C THR A 51 -7.81 3.96 15.04
N GLY A 52 -6.92 4.18 14.07
CA GLY A 52 -7.15 5.07 12.95
C GLY A 52 -8.16 4.52 11.93
N PRO A 53 -8.19 5.12 10.73
CA PRO A 53 -8.84 4.53 9.56
C PRO A 53 -8.42 3.06 9.36
N MET A 54 -9.25 2.31 8.66
CA MET A 54 -9.07 0.87 8.44
C MET A 54 -9.09 0.55 6.95
N GLY A 55 -8.29 -0.43 6.55
CA GLY A 55 -8.39 -1.04 5.22
C GLY A 55 -9.79 -1.60 4.97
N MET A 56 -10.40 -1.20 3.86
CA MET A 56 -11.76 -1.62 3.50
C MET A 56 -11.70 -2.74 2.46
N GLY A 57 -11.54 -3.97 2.94
CA GLY A 57 -11.53 -5.15 2.08
C GLY A 57 -12.85 -5.46 1.38
N GLY A 58 -12.75 -6.27 0.32
CA GLY A 58 -13.87 -6.69 -0.52
C GLY A 58 -14.06 -5.81 -1.75
N THR A 59 -14.43 -6.42 -2.87
CA THR A 59 -14.61 -5.75 -4.16
C THR A 59 -16.02 -5.96 -4.68
N ASP A 60 -16.62 -4.90 -5.19
CA ASP A 60 -17.89 -4.92 -5.94
C ASP A 60 -17.79 -3.86 -7.02
N SER A 61 -17.62 -4.29 -8.28
CA SER A 61 -17.45 -3.39 -9.42
C SER A 61 -18.69 -2.54 -9.74
N SER A 62 -19.84 -2.87 -9.14
CA SER A 62 -21.06 -2.11 -9.29
C SER A 62 -21.20 -0.97 -8.27
N VAL A 63 -20.28 -0.86 -7.31
CA VAL A 63 -20.16 0.28 -6.39
C VAL A 63 -19.36 1.38 -7.07
N THR A 64 -20.01 2.51 -7.32
CA THR A 64 -19.44 3.67 -8.01
C THR A 64 -19.35 4.91 -7.11
N ILE A 65 -19.94 4.86 -5.91
CA ILE A 65 -19.84 5.95 -4.95
C ILE A 65 -18.49 5.88 -4.20
N PRO A 66 -17.86 7.02 -3.87
CA PRO A 66 -16.69 7.02 -2.99
C PRO A 66 -17.02 6.43 -1.62
N ALA A 67 -16.12 5.58 -1.13
CA ALA A 67 -16.14 5.06 0.24
C ALA A 67 -14.82 5.43 0.91
N ILE A 68 -14.89 5.94 2.15
CA ILE A 68 -13.71 6.14 3.00
C ILE A 68 -13.94 5.55 4.38
N SER A 69 -12.86 5.26 5.10
CA SER A 69 -12.93 4.91 6.51
C SER A 69 -12.32 6.00 7.39
N VAL A 70 -12.80 6.09 8.63
CA VAL A 70 -12.24 6.98 9.66
C VAL A 70 -12.04 6.21 10.95
N GLY A 71 -11.10 6.67 11.78
CA GLY A 71 -10.91 6.12 13.13
C GLY A 71 -12.13 6.33 14.03
N THR A 72 -12.16 5.61 15.14
CA THR A 72 -13.31 5.55 16.06
C THR A 72 -13.68 6.93 16.63
N ASP A 73 -12.69 7.76 16.97
CA ASP A 73 -12.91 9.07 17.57
C ASP A 73 -13.50 10.07 16.56
N ASN A 74 -12.90 10.17 15.37
CA ASN A 74 -13.40 10.99 14.27
C ASN A 74 -14.79 10.54 13.83
N GLY A 75 -15.01 9.22 13.73
CA GLY A 75 -16.32 8.65 13.42
C GLY A 75 -17.38 9.01 14.46
N THR A 76 -17.04 8.92 15.74
CA THR A 76 -17.94 9.29 16.84
C THR A 76 -18.26 10.79 16.81
N ALA A 77 -17.27 11.64 16.59
CA ALA A 77 -17.46 13.08 16.47
C ALA A 77 -18.37 13.46 15.29
N LEU A 78 -18.15 12.85 14.11
CA LEU A 78 -19.00 13.08 12.93
C LEU A 78 -20.44 12.59 13.13
N ILE A 79 -20.63 11.44 13.79
CA ILE A 79 -21.97 10.94 14.11
C ILE A 79 -22.67 11.85 15.12
N ALA A 80 -21.94 12.33 16.15
CA ALA A 80 -22.47 13.23 17.17
C ALA A 80 -22.83 14.61 16.60
N ALA A 81 -22.07 15.11 15.61
CA ALA A 81 -22.38 16.34 14.90
C ALA A 81 -23.71 16.26 14.14
N GLY A 82 -24.15 15.05 13.75
CA GLY A 82 -25.43 14.77 13.09
C GLY A 82 -25.50 15.20 11.62
N SER A 83 -25.00 16.38 11.29
CA SER A 83 -24.86 16.88 9.92
C SER A 83 -23.49 17.53 9.73
N PHE A 84 -22.91 17.33 8.55
CA PHE A 84 -21.68 17.97 8.12
C PHE A 84 -21.79 18.32 6.65
N THR A 85 -21.06 19.35 6.22
CA THR A 85 -20.93 19.70 4.80
C THR A 85 -19.57 19.22 4.33
N SER A 86 -19.50 18.48 3.22
CA SER A 86 -18.25 18.16 2.56
C SER A 86 -18.23 18.76 1.16
N ALA A 87 -17.05 19.27 0.74
CA ALA A 87 -16.80 19.70 -0.63
C ALA A 87 -16.36 18.52 -1.54
N GLY A 88 -16.48 17.28 -1.03
CA GLY A 88 -15.94 16.07 -1.64
C GLY A 88 -14.82 15.43 -0.81
N PHE A 89 -14.36 14.28 -1.29
CA PHE A 89 -13.17 13.60 -0.78
C PHE A 89 -12.05 13.79 -1.77
N THR A 90 -10.98 14.46 -1.34
CA THR A 90 -9.81 14.74 -2.18
C THR A 90 -8.57 14.17 -1.50
N PRO A 91 -7.65 13.55 -2.26
CA PRO A 91 -6.32 13.22 -1.74
C PRO A 91 -5.64 14.48 -1.19
N HIS A 92 -4.91 14.33 -0.08
CA HIS A 92 -4.13 15.43 0.45
C HIS A 92 -2.89 15.65 -0.44
N PRO A 93 -2.53 16.90 -0.81
CA PRO A 93 -1.48 17.15 -1.80
C PRO A 93 -0.08 16.71 -1.37
N THR A 94 0.18 16.66 -0.06
CA THR A 94 1.52 16.39 0.50
C THR A 94 1.52 15.34 1.61
N ARG A 95 0.36 14.82 2.03
CA ARG A 95 0.32 13.82 3.10
C ARG A 95 0.23 12.45 2.46
N ILE A 96 1.25 11.66 2.73
CA ILE A 96 1.34 10.27 2.32
C ILE A 96 0.72 9.43 3.42
N ALA A 97 -0.18 8.52 3.04
CA ALA A 97 -0.82 7.61 3.97
C ALA A 97 0.23 6.68 4.61
N GLY A 98 0.18 6.46 5.92
CA GLY A 98 1.21 5.70 6.64
C GLY A 98 2.44 6.49 7.07
N LEU A 99 2.64 7.72 6.60
CA LEU A 99 3.77 8.56 7.03
C LEU A 99 3.44 9.40 8.29
N ALA A 100 4.41 9.52 9.18
CA ALA A 100 4.45 10.52 10.22
C ALA A 100 4.86 11.88 9.64
N SER A 101 4.65 12.95 10.43
CA SER A 101 4.93 14.33 9.99
C SER A 101 6.40 14.63 9.76
N ASP A 102 7.29 13.80 10.30
CA ASP A 102 8.73 13.86 10.14
C ASP A 102 9.25 13.04 8.94
N GLY A 103 8.34 12.41 8.18
CA GLY A 103 8.66 11.64 6.98
C GLY A 103 8.92 10.16 7.22
N HIS A 104 8.89 9.67 8.46
CA HIS A 104 9.07 8.25 8.75
C HIS A 104 7.77 7.47 8.57
N LEU A 105 7.86 6.22 8.12
CA LEU A 105 6.73 5.31 8.14
C LEU A 105 6.34 4.93 9.56
N ARG A 106 5.03 4.80 9.76
CA ARG A 106 4.48 4.32 11.01
C ARG A 106 4.59 2.82 11.09
N LEU A 107 4.96 2.35 12.28
CA LEU A 107 4.86 0.94 12.64
C LEU A 107 3.47 0.65 13.20
N TYR A 108 3.00 -0.57 12.97
CA TYR A 108 1.77 -1.08 13.53
C TYR A 108 1.88 -1.23 15.05
N ALA A 109 1.43 -0.21 15.77
CA ALA A 109 1.44 -0.13 17.22
C ALA A 109 0.00 0.05 17.76
N PRO A 110 -0.85 -1.00 17.68
CA PRO A 110 -2.22 -0.93 18.20
C PRO A 110 -2.23 -0.78 19.73
N THR A 111 -3.35 -0.26 20.26
CA THR A 111 -3.59 -0.11 21.70
C THR A 111 -3.67 -1.44 22.45
N ALA A 112 -4.13 -2.50 21.78
CA ALA A 112 -4.11 -3.86 22.26
C ALA A 112 -2.99 -4.65 21.59
N VAL A 113 -2.23 -5.43 22.36
CA VAL A 113 -1.14 -6.24 21.84
C VAL A 113 -1.67 -7.24 20.81
N ALA A 114 -1.16 -7.14 19.58
CA ALA A 114 -1.34 -8.11 18.53
C ALA A 114 -0.10 -9.01 18.52
N VAL A 115 -0.24 -10.23 19.04
CA VAL A 115 0.88 -11.18 19.18
C VAL A 115 1.56 -11.39 17.83
N GLY A 116 2.88 -11.21 17.80
CA GLY A 116 3.69 -11.32 16.58
C GLY A 116 3.62 -10.13 15.63
N SER A 117 2.76 -9.13 15.89
CA SER A 117 2.54 -7.99 14.99
C SER A 117 2.84 -6.61 15.57
N THR A 118 2.60 -6.42 16.87
CA THR A 118 2.85 -5.11 17.51
C THR A 118 4.32 -4.73 17.38
N ALA A 119 4.57 -3.57 16.76
CA ALA A 119 5.87 -2.98 16.48
C ALA A 119 6.80 -3.81 15.57
N SER A 120 6.27 -4.80 14.85
CA SER A 120 7.03 -5.61 13.88
C SER A 120 6.57 -5.46 12.43
N HIS A 121 5.42 -4.82 12.21
CA HIS A 121 4.81 -4.62 10.89
C HIS A 121 4.62 -3.13 10.58
N TRP A 122 4.44 -2.79 9.31
CA TRP A 122 3.99 -1.47 8.88
C TRP A 122 2.54 -1.19 9.32
N ASP A 123 2.24 0.07 9.60
CA ASP A 123 0.90 0.50 9.96
C ASP A 123 -0.08 0.27 8.79
N VAL A 124 -1.25 -0.28 9.09
CA VAL A 124 -2.33 -0.62 8.14
C VAL A 124 -2.97 0.59 7.45
N VAL A 125 -2.54 1.81 7.78
CA VAL A 125 -2.94 3.05 7.10
C VAL A 125 -2.01 3.43 5.95
N ALA A 126 -0.94 2.66 5.69
CA ALA A 126 -0.13 2.85 4.49
C ALA A 126 -0.95 2.54 3.23
N GLU A 127 -0.78 3.35 2.18
CA GLU A 127 -1.43 3.13 0.88
C GLU A 127 -0.46 3.50 -0.25
N PRO A 128 -0.21 2.61 -1.22
CA PRO A 128 -0.72 1.24 -1.32
C PRO A 128 -0.26 0.37 -0.15
N SER A 129 -1.00 -0.71 0.13
CA SER A 129 -0.63 -1.65 1.19
C SER A 129 0.79 -2.18 1.01
N LEU A 130 1.51 -2.32 2.13
CA LEU A 130 2.89 -2.81 2.18
C LEU A 130 2.96 -4.30 2.56
N LEU A 131 3.96 -5.00 2.05
CA LEU A 131 4.17 -6.44 2.16
C LEU A 131 4.30 -6.90 3.60
N MET A 132 4.97 -6.08 4.42
CA MET A 132 5.15 -6.33 5.86
C MET A 132 4.07 -5.65 6.71
N GLU A 133 2.85 -5.49 6.20
CA GLU A 133 1.67 -5.23 7.02
C GLU A 133 1.22 -6.48 7.80
N PRO A 134 0.52 -6.33 8.94
CA PRO A 134 0.11 -7.46 9.77
C PRO A 134 -0.90 -8.42 9.09
N PHE A 135 -1.47 -8.04 7.95
CA PHE A 135 -2.46 -8.83 7.23
C PHE A 135 -2.16 -8.80 5.72
N ASN A 136 -2.35 -9.92 5.04
CA ASN A 136 -2.19 -9.97 3.59
C ASN A 136 -3.31 -9.21 2.88
N THR A 137 -2.97 -8.52 1.79
CA THR A 137 -3.93 -7.85 0.93
C THR A 137 -3.78 -8.35 -0.50
N VAL A 138 -4.89 -8.35 -1.25
CA VAL A 138 -4.93 -8.87 -2.63
C VAL A 138 -4.17 -7.99 -3.63
N LEU A 139 -3.75 -6.80 -3.23
CA LEU A 139 -2.98 -5.87 -4.06
C LEU A 139 -1.46 -6.07 -3.91
N LEU A 140 -1.02 -6.93 -2.98
CA LEU A 140 0.41 -7.20 -2.77
C LEU A 140 0.95 -8.13 -3.85
N GLU A 141 1.79 -7.59 -4.71
CA GLU A 141 2.54 -8.33 -5.73
C GLU A 141 3.99 -8.58 -5.28
N ALA A 142 4.17 -9.32 -4.17
CA ALA A 142 5.47 -9.59 -3.57
C ALA A 142 6.48 -10.28 -4.53
N SER A 143 5.99 -10.92 -5.60
CA SER A 143 6.79 -11.52 -6.66
C SER A 143 7.45 -10.48 -7.58
N HIS A 144 6.92 -9.25 -7.63
CA HIS A 144 7.38 -8.18 -8.52
C HIS A 144 7.98 -7.01 -7.75
N ASN A 145 7.40 -6.68 -6.60
CA ASN A 145 7.87 -5.60 -5.73
C ASN A 145 7.71 -6.01 -4.27
N VAL A 146 8.79 -5.96 -3.51
CA VAL A 146 8.77 -6.24 -2.06
C VAL A 146 8.67 -4.97 -1.23
N ASP A 147 8.49 -3.81 -1.87
CA ASP A 147 8.42 -2.50 -1.23
C ASP A 147 9.53 -2.25 -0.19
N LEU A 148 9.24 -1.44 0.80
CA LEU A 148 10.15 -1.00 1.85
C LEU A 148 10.57 -2.13 2.79
N THR A 149 10.13 -3.36 2.56
CA THR A 149 10.56 -4.57 3.27
C THR A 149 12.07 -4.75 3.26
N VAL A 150 12.77 -4.42 2.16
CA VAL A 150 14.23 -4.51 2.13
C VAL A 150 14.85 -3.50 3.09
N SER A 151 14.35 -2.26 3.09
CA SER A 151 14.79 -1.21 4.02
C SER A 151 14.52 -1.60 5.48
N LEU A 152 13.35 -2.18 5.76
CA LEU A 152 13.03 -2.72 7.08
C LEU A 152 14.03 -3.79 7.52
N PHE A 153 14.36 -4.74 6.65
CA PHE A 153 15.32 -5.81 6.93
C PHE A 153 16.72 -5.24 7.19
N GLU A 154 17.17 -4.28 6.38
CA GLU A 154 18.44 -3.59 6.63
C GLU A 154 18.46 -2.88 8.00
N ASP A 155 17.36 -2.20 8.36
CA ASP A 155 17.24 -1.47 9.63
C ASP A 155 17.30 -2.40 10.84
N ILE A 156 16.75 -3.62 10.75
CA ILE A 156 16.87 -4.64 11.81
C ILE A 156 18.17 -5.45 11.72
N GLY A 157 19.11 -5.04 10.88
CA GLY A 157 20.48 -5.58 10.81
C GLY A 157 20.66 -6.77 9.88
N TRP A 158 19.67 -7.11 9.04
CA TRP A 158 19.85 -8.13 8.02
C TRP A 158 20.72 -7.60 6.89
N LYS A 159 21.57 -8.48 6.36
CA LYS A 159 22.30 -8.22 5.13
C LYS A 159 21.41 -8.67 3.98
N THR A 160 20.92 -7.72 3.22
CA THR A 160 20.13 -7.96 2.01
C THR A 160 21.09 -7.95 0.82
N GLU A 161 21.18 -9.07 0.11
CA GLU A 161 21.96 -9.17 -1.12
C GLU A 161 21.01 -9.23 -2.32
N ILE A 162 21.22 -8.34 -3.29
CA ILE A 162 20.73 -8.57 -4.64
C ILE A 162 21.77 -9.42 -5.35
N SER A 163 21.44 -10.68 -5.60
CA SER A 163 22.25 -11.55 -6.45
C SER A 163 21.72 -11.51 -7.87
N LEU A 164 22.52 -10.97 -8.79
CA LEU A 164 22.21 -10.93 -10.22
C LEU A 164 22.98 -12.04 -10.91
N ALA A 165 22.32 -13.16 -11.22
CA ALA A 165 22.90 -14.28 -11.97
C ALA A 165 24.29 -14.74 -11.45
N GLY A 166 24.44 -14.86 -10.12
CA GLY A 166 25.72 -15.27 -9.50
C GLY A 166 26.69 -14.13 -9.19
N CYS A 167 26.37 -12.89 -9.55
CA CYS A 167 26.99 -11.72 -8.92
C CYS A 167 26.40 -11.53 -7.53
N GLY A 168 27.03 -12.12 -6.51
CA GLY A 168 26.85 -11.62 -5.14
C GLY A 168 27.36 -10.18 -5.12
N ALA A 169 26.50 -9.22 -4.76
CA ALA A 169 26.91 -7.83 -4.60
C ALA A 169 27.79 -7.67 -3.34
N GLY A 170 28.98 -8.27 -3.34
CA GLY A 170 30.04 -8.03 -2.38
C GLY A 170 30.67 -6.63 -2.49
N SER A 171 30.04 -5.70 -3.22
CA SER A 171 30.51 -4.32 -3.41
C SER A 171 29.96 -3.31 -2.41
N GLY A 172 29.18 -3.73 -1.40
CA GLY A 172 28.63 -2.79 -0.41
C GLY A 172 27.69 -1.73 -0.99
N THR A 173 27.22 -1.91 -2.22
CA THR A 173 26.19 -1.05 -2.82
C THR A 173 24.82 -1.58 -2.41
N ARG A 174 24.24 -0.94 -1.40
CA ARG A 174 22.85 -1.09 -0.95
C ARG A 174 21.92 -1.02 -2.16
N GLY A 175 21.25 -2.12 -2.42
CA GLY A 175 20.59 -2.38 -3.70
C GLY A 175 19.07 -2.21 -3.69
N ALA A 176 18.44 -1.76 -2.61
CA ALA A 176 17.05 -1.30 -2.69
C ALA A 176 17.00 0.16 -3.15
N SER A 177 16.09 0.45 -4.08
CA SER A 177 15.60 1.82 -4.20
C SER A 177 15.09 2.31 -2.85
N VAL A 178 15.11 3.63 -2.62
CA VAL A 178 14.38 4.27 -1.51
C VAL A 178 12.87 3.94 -1.57
N THR A 179 12.37 3.49 -2.72
CA THR A 179 10.99 3.01 -2.97
C THR A 179 10.82 1.49 -2.77
N GLY A 180 11.87 0.76 -2.41
CA GLY A 180 11.78 -0.67 -2.08
C GLY A 180 11.76 -1.64 -3.27
N GLU A 181 11.86 -1.11 -4.49
CA GLU A 181 12.01 -1.94 -5.69
C GLU A 181 13.30 -2.77 -5.62
N ILE A 182 13.17 -4.10 -5.71
CA ILE A 182 14.31 -4.98 -6.01
C ILE A 182 14.61 -4.84 -7.50
N TYR A 183 15.73 -4.20 -7.85
CA TYR A 183 16.21 -4.13 -9.24
C TYR A 183 16.44 -5.50 -9.88
N ALA A 184 16.59 -6.54 -9.06
CA ALA A 184 16.77 -7.92 -9.51
C ALA A 184 15.52 -8.51 -10.17
N ALA A 185 14.31 -8.19 -9.72
CA ALA A 185 13.09 -8.86 -10.20
C ALA A 185 12.84 -8.63 -11.70
N PRO A 186 12.91 -7.38 -12.23
CA PRO A 186 12.82 -7.15 -13.67
C PRO A 186 13.98 -7.75 -14.46
N ILE A 187 15.16 -7.91 -13.84
CA ILE A 187 16.32 -8.54 -14.49
C ILE A 187 16.16 -10.06 -14.56
N PHE A 188 15.52 -10.71 -13.58
CA PHE A 188 15.12 -12.11 -13.69
C PHE A 188 14.11 -12.33 -14.82
N ILE A 189 13.14 -11.41 -14.98
CA ILE A 189 12.23 -11.42 -16.14
C ILE A 189 13.02 -11.29 -17.45
N CYS A 190 14.03 -10.42 -17.52
CA CYS A 190 14.92 -10.36 -18.68
C CYS A 190 15.65 -11.68 -18.93
N ALA A 191 16.08 -12.39 -17.88
CA ALA A 191 16.76 -13.67 -18.00
C ALA A 191 15.83 -14.77 -18.53
N ASP A 192 14.61 -14.86 -17.99
CA ASP A 192 13.61 -15.86 -18.37
C ASP A 192 13.14 -15.69 -19.82
N ASN A 193 13.08 -14.45 -20.31
CA ASN A 193 12.62 -14.14 -21.66
C ASN A 193 13.74 -14.05 -22.72
N ALA A 194 15.01 -14.11 -22.31
CA ALA A 194 16.13 -13.92 -23.23
C ALA A 194 16.57 -15.23 -23.90
N ALA A 195 16.41 -15.30 -25.23
CA ALA A 195 16.88 -16.42 -26.04
C ALA A 195 18.42 -16.51 -26.09
N THR A 196 19.11 -15.36 -26.16
CA THR A 196 20.57 -15.29 -26.22
C THR A 196 21.15 -14.51 -25.03
N LYS A 197 22.48 -14.51 -24.92
CA LYS A 197 23.21 -13.64 -23.99
C LYS A 197 23.04 -12.17 -24.37
N GLY A 198 23.04 -11.85 -25.67
CA GLY A 198 22.82 -10.49 -26.16
C GLY A 198 21.44 -9.94 -25.81
N ASP A 199 20.39 -10.76 -25.91
CA ASP A 199 19.02 -10.35 -25.56
C ASP A 199 18.89 -10.02 -24.07
N PHE A 200 19.51 -10.85 -23.22
CA PHE A 200 19.55 -10.63 -21.78
C PHE A 200 20.28 -9.32 -21.43
N GLN A 201 21.47 -9.12 -22.02
CA GLN A 201 22.26 -7.90 -21.81
C GLN A 201 21.50 -6.66 -22.26
N SER A 202 20.86 -6.71 -23.43
CA SER A 202 20.08 -5.60 -23.97
C SER A 202 18.88 -5.26 -23.07
N CYS A 203 18.10 -6.26 -22.66
CA CYS A 203 16.97 -6.08 -21.75
C CYS A 203 17.42 -5.48 -20.40
N THR A 204 18.50 -6.01 -19.83
CA THR A 204 19.03 -5.54 -18.54
C THR A 204 19.55 -4.10 -18.62
N VAL A 205 20.35 -3.77 -19.64
CA VAL A 205 20.87 -2.41 -19.82
C VAL A 205 19.74 -1.41 -20.07
N GLN A 206 18.70 -1.81 -20.80
CA GLN A 206 17.52 -0.97 -21.01
C GLN A 206 16.81 -0.69 -19.68
N HIS A 207 16.58 -1.72 -18.88
CA HIS A 207 15.95 -1.56 -17.56
C HIS A 207 16.75 -0.65 -16.64
N LEU A 208 18.07 -0.88 -16.51
CA LEU A 208 18.95 -0.02 -15.70
C LEU A 208 19.01 1.42 -16.21
N SER A 209 18.86 1.62 -17.53
CA SER A 209 18.78 2.97 -18.11
C SER A 209 17.49 3.69 -17.71
N ASN A 210 16.36 2.97 -17.71
CA ASN A 210 15.08 3.52 -17.27
C ASN A 210 15.12 3.93 -15.80
N LEU A 211 15.67 3.09 -14.92
CA LEU A 211 15.84 3.40 -13.50
C LEU A 211 16.74 4.62 -13.28
N ARG A 212 17.85 4.74 -14.02
CA ARG A 212 18.73 5.91 -13.95
C ARG A 212 18.00 7.17 -14.41
N ASN A 213 17.23 7.09 -15.49
CA ASN A 213 16.50 8.25 -16.02
C ASN A 213 15.35 8.68 -15.09
N ALA A 214 14.77 7.75 -14.35
CA ALA A 214 13.82 8.02 -13.28
C ALA A 214 14.47 8.57 -11.99
N GLY A 215 15.80 8.68 -11.94
CA GLY A 215 16.53 9.15 -10.76
C GLY A 215 16.63 8.13 -9.62
N ILE A 216 16.24 6.89 -9.87
CA ILE A 216 16.16 5.82 -8.87
C ILE A 216 17.56 5.27 -8.54
N ILE A 217 18.43 5.14 -9.56
CA ILE A 217 19.82 4.70 -9.38
C ILE A 217 20.81 5.72 -9.94
N SER A 218 22.01 5.74 -9.33
CA SER A 218 23.12 6.54 -9.83
C SER A 218 23.71 5.97 -11.13
N GLY A 219 24.44 6.80 -11.88
CA GLY A 219 25.19 6.35 -13.05
C GLY A 219 26.25 5.30 -12.70
N VAL A 220 26.85 5.38 -11.50
CA VAL A 220 27.81 4.39 -10.99
C VAL A 220 27.11 3.05 -10.77
N THR A 221 25.97 3.06 -10.10
CA THR A 221 25.15 1.87 -9.86
C THR A 221 24.74 1.20 -11.16
N LYS A 222 24.27 1.97 -12.15
CA LYS A 222 23.96 1.45 -13.50
C LYS A 222 25.18 0.78 -14.13
N GLY A 223 26.35 1.41 -14.06
CA GLY A 223 27.58 0.86 -14.63
C GLY A 223 27.98 -0.47 -14.00
N THR A 224 28.00 -0.53 -12.67
CA THR A 224 28.34 -1.76 -11.92
C THR A 224 27.38 -2.91 -12.24
N LEU A 225 26.07 -2.65 -12.24
CA LEU A 225 25.05 -3.67 -12.54
C LEU A 225 25.11 -4.10 -14.01
N GLY A 226 25.39 -3.18 -14.93
CA GLY A 226 25.56 -3.48 -16.36
C GLY A 226 26.77 -4.37 -16.63
N VAL A 227 27.91 -4.13 -15.98
CA VAL A 227 29.10 -4.99 -16.09
C VAL A 227 28.82 -6.37 -15.51
N CYS A 228 28.14 -6.44 -14.37
CA CYS A 228 27.72 -7.72 -13.79
C CYS A 228 26.82 -8.51 -14.75
N ALA A 229 25.77 -7.89 -15.30
CA ALA A 229 24.88 -8.54 -16.26
C ALA A 229 25.58 -8.93 -17.57
N ALA A 230 26.61 -8.18 -17.99
CA ALA A 230 27.43 -8.56 -19.13
C ALA A 230 28.19 -9.88 -18.88
N ASN A 231 28.57 -10.12 -17.63
CA ASN A 231 29.27 -11.33 -17.22
C ASN A 231 28.32 -12.48 -16.84
N GLY A 232 27.11 -12.17 -16.37
CA GLY A 232 26.06 -13.12 -15.98
C GLY A 232 25.24 -13.65 -17.16
N LYS A 233 25.77 -14.66 -17.85
CA LYS A 233 25.06 -15.74 -18.55
C LYS A 233 26.12 -16.68 -19.11
#